data_AF-A0A966VTU0-F1
#
_entry.id   AF-A0A966VTU0-F1
#
_cell.length_a   1.000
_cell.length_b   1.000
_cell.length_c   1.000
_cell.angle_alpha   90.00
_cell.angle_beta   90.00
_cell.angle_gamma   90.00
#
_symmetry.space_group_name_H-M   'P 1'
#
loop_
_entity.id
_entity.type
_entity.pdbx_description
1 polymer ?
#
loop_
_entity_poly.entity_id
_entity_poly.type
_entity_poly.pdbx_seq_one_letter_code
_entity_poly.pdbx_strand_id
1 'polypeptide(L)'
;YGLQRQQLENGKYERAMPEHSWNSDHVMGRLMLFELSRHSDHHYLASRKYQVLRHHEQAPQMPTGYPGMMLLSLVPPLWFAIMNRRLQSLN
;
A
#
# COMPACT_ATOMS: atom_id res chain seq x y z
N TYR A 1 0.59 -9.06 -10.53
CA TYR A 1 1.22 -7.74 -10.66
C TYR A 1 1.13 -7.04 -9.32
N GLY A 2 2.20 -6.39 -8.85
CA GLY A 2 2.22 -5.72 -7.56
C GLY A 2 2.88 -6.53 -6.45
N LEU A 3 2.58 -6.14 -5.21
CA LEU A 3 3.02 -6.81 -3.99
C LEU A 3 2.35 -8.18 -3.89
N GLN A 4 3.10 -9.21 -3.50
CA GLN A 4 2.63 -10.59 -3.47
C GLN A 4 2.92 -11.23 -2.12
N ARG A 5 2.07 -12.19 -1.76
CA ARG A 5 2.27 -13.08 -0.60
C ARG A 5 2.91 -14.37 -1.07
N GLN A 6 3.79 -14.92 -0.25
CA GLN A 6 4.38 -16.23 -0.48
C GLN A 6 3.34 -17.33 -0.27
N GLN A 7 3.38 -18.33 -1.16
CA GLN A 7 2.62 -19.57 -0.99
C GLN A 7 3.45 -20.54 -0.14
N LEU A 8 2.84 -21.04 0.92
CA LEU A 8 3.43 -22.01 1.82
C LEU A 8 3.34 -23.41 1.21
N GLU A 9 4.16 -24.33 1.71
CA GLU A 9 4.22 -25.74 1.26
C GLU A 9 2.87 -26.47 1.34
N ASN A 10 1.99 -26.05 2.25
CA ASN A 10 0.64 -26.58 2.41
C ASN A 10 -0.38 -26.01 1.40
N GLY A 11 0.08 -25.25 0.41
CA GLY A 11 -0.74 -24.63 -0.63
C GLY A 11 -1.48 -23.35 -0.21
N LYS A 12 -1.46 -22.98 1.07
CA LYS A 12 -2.05 -21.72 1.57
C LYS A 12 -1.07 -20.57 1.46
N TYR A 13 -1.56 -19.34 1.38
CA TYR A 13 -0.71 -18.15 1.44
C TYR A 13 -0.40 -17.74 2.87
N GLU A 14 0.81 -17.20 3.10
CA GLU A 14 1.24 -16.64 4.39
C GLU A 14 0.29 -15.54 4.89
N ARG A 15 0.27 -15.21 6.18
CA ARG A 15 -0.64 -14.18 6.70
C ARG A 15 -0.42 -12.82 6.00
N ALA A 16 -1.49 -12.03 5.80
CA ALA A 16 -1.35 -10.65 5.35
C ALA A 16 -0.59 -9.82 6.40
N MET A 17 0.46 -9.13 5.95
CA MET A 17 1.37 -8.32 6.75
C MET A 17 1.41 -6.90 6.15
N PRO A 18 1.86 -5.87 6.89
CA PRO A 18 1.86 -4.50 6.38
C PRO A 18 2.63 -4.32 5.06
N GLU A 19 3.66 -5.14 4.80
CA GLU A 19 4.42 -5.15 3.54
C GLU A 19 3.62 -5.63 2.32
N HIS A 20 2.52 -6.35 2.53
CA HIS A 20 1.65 -6.86 1.47
C HIS A 20 0.63 -5.83 0.96
N SER A 21 0.79 -4.55 1.30
CA SER A 21 -0.14 -3.48 0.92
C SER A 21 0.59 -2.14 0.82
N TRP A 22 0.20 -1.32 -0.15
CA TRP A 22 0.75 0.02 -0.32
C TRP A 22 0.24 0.99 0.75
N ASN A 23 1.14 1.84 1.23
CA ASN A 23 0.87 2.83 2.27
C ASN A 23 1.17 4.26 1.79
N SER A 24 0.68 5.26 2.51
CA SER A 24 1.14 6.64 2.36
C SER A 24 0.97 7.42 3.66
N ASP A 25 2.04 8.02 4.15
CA ASP A 25 2.02 8.89 5.34
C ASP A 25 1.97 10.41 5.03
N HIS A 26 1.74 10.78 3.77
CA HIS A 26 1.58 12.18 3.37
C HIS A 26 0.39 12.83 4.11
N VAL A 27 0.66 13.88 4.89
CA VAL A 27 -0.32 14.56 5.75
C VAL A 27 -1.55 15.02 4.97
N MET A 28 -1.37 15.61 3.79
CA MET A 28 -2.49 16.07 2.96
C MET A 28 -3.43 14.92 2.58
N GLY A 29 -2.88 13.77 2.19
CA GLY A 29 -3.66 12.58 1.87
C GLY A 29 -4.38 12.00 3.08
N ARG A 30 -3.72 12.00 4.25
CA ARG A 30 -4.32 11.56 5.52
C ARG A 30 -5.50 12.44 5.93
N LEU A 31 -5.39 13.75 5.77
CA LEU A 31 -6.47 14.69 6.06
C LEU A 31 -7.63 14.53 5.07
N MET A 32 -7.34 14.54 3.77
CA MET A 32 -8.38 14.44 2.72
C MET A 32 -9.14 13.11 2.76
N LEU A 33 -8.44 12.02 3.09
CA LEU A 33 -9.01 10.67 3.06
C LEU A 33 -9.27 10.11 4.46
N PHE A 34 -9.28 10.94 5.50
CA PHE A 34 -9.57 10.53 6.88
C PHE A 34 -8.75 9.30 7.33
N GLU A 35 -7.42 9.42 7.25
CA GLU A 35 -6.44 8.38 7.59
C GLU A 35 -6.49 7.10 6.73
N LEU A 36 -7.35 7.04 5.70
CA LEU A 36 -7.41 5.90 4.75
C LEU A 36 -6.05 5.61 4.10
N SER A 37 -5.17 6.59 4.03
CA SER A 37 -3.84 6.40 3.48
C SER A 37 -2.94 5.49 4.34
N ARG A 38 -3.30 5.20 5.61
CA ARG A 38 -2.71 4.15 6.48
C ARG A 38 -3.24 2.75 6.11
N HIS A 39 -3.29 2.48 4.82
CA HIS A 39 -3.97 1.35 4.23
C HIS A 39 -3.36 0.00 4.61
N SER A 40 -2.03 -0.05 4.71
CA SER A 40 -1.34 -1.28 5.11
C SER A 40 -1.71 -1.76 6.51
N ASP A 41 -1.94 -0.85 7.46
CA ASP A 41 -2.39 -1.22 8.80
C ASP A 41 -3.83 -1.70 8.80
N HIS A 42 -4.69 -1.09 7.99
CA HIS A 42 -6.07 -1.56 7.81
C HIS A 42 -6.12 -2.98 7.24
N HIS A 43 -5.31 -3.29 6.23
CA HIS A 43 -5.26 -4.63 5.66
C HIS A 43 -4.54 -5.66 6.55
N TYR A 44 -3.65 -5.21 7.43
CA TYR A 44 -3.04 -6.06 8.46
C TYR A 44 -4.01 -6.39 9.61
N LEU A 45 -4.79 -5.40 10.08
CA LEU A 45 -5.77 -5.55 11.16
C LEU A 45 -7.05 -4.74 10.86
N ALA A 46 -7.94 -5.31 10.05
CA ALA A 46 -9.15 -4.63 9.57
C ALA A 46 -10.14 -4.22 10.68
N SER A 47 -10.08 -4.86 11.86
CA SER A 47 -10.90 -4.52 13.02
C SER A 47 -10.45 -3.23 13.72
N ARG A 48 -9.27 -2.69 13.39
CA ARG A 48 -8.79 -1.43 13.96
C ARG A 48 -9.58 -0.27 13.39
N LYS A 49 -10.09 0.58 14.28
CA LYS A 49 -10.83 1.79 13.90
C LYS A 49 -9.93 2.78 13.15
N TYR A 50 -10.50 3.49 12.17
CA TYR A 50 -9.74 4.35 11.27
C TYR A 50 -8.93 5.46 11.98
N GLN A 51 -9.47 6.02 13.08
CA GLN A 51 -8.82 7.11 13.84
C GLN A 51 -7.50 6.70 14.50
N VAL A 52 -7.28 5.39 14.68
CA VAL A 52 -6.13 4.84 15.40
C VAL A 52 -5.28 3.93 14.51
N LEU A 53 -5.48 3.98 13.19
CA LEU A 53 -4.60 3.31 12.24
C LEU A 53 -3.16 3.78 12.46
N ARG A 54 -2.20 2.90 12.26
CA ARG A 54 -0.77 3.13 12.53
C ARG A 54 0.02 3.21 11.23
N HIS A 55 1.14 3.93 11.28
CA HIS A 55 2.17 3.82 10.26
C HIS A 55 3.05 2.61 10.58
N HIS A 56 3.47 1.88 9.54
CA HIS A 56 4.43 0.78 9.64
C HIS A 56 5.58 1.09 8.71
N GLU A 57 6.81 1.12 9.24
CA GLU A 57 8.01 1.46 8.46
C GLU A 57 8.30 0.43 7.37
N GLN A 58 7.97 -0.84 7.61
CA GLN A 58 8.14 -1.92 6.63
C GLN A 58 7.12 -1.85 5.48
N ALA A 59 6.06 -1.06 5.61
CA ALA A 59 5.03 -0.99 4.58
C ALA A 59 5.50 -0.17 3.37
N PRO A 60 5.39 -0.71 2.15
CA PRO A 60 5.85 -0.02 0.95
C PRO A 60 5.06 1.25 0.69
N GLN A 61 5.77 2.36 0.51
CA GLN A 61 5.16 3.68 0.33
C GLN A 61 4.87 3.98 -1.14
N MET A 62 3.67 4.52 -1.39
CA MET A 62 3.28 5.08 -2.67
C MET A 62 4.17 6.28 -3.04
N PRO A 63 4.62 6.40 -4.32
CA PRO A 63 5.52 7.47 -4.74
C PRO A 63 5.05 8.90 -4.48
N THR A 64 3.75 9.17 -4.65
CA THR A 64 3.17 10.54 -4.57
C THR A 64 2.00 10.64 -3.60
N GLY A 65 1.78 9.58 -2.79
CA GLY A 65 0.59 9.44 -1.95
C GLY A 65 -0.70 9.21 -2.74
N TYR A 66 -1.81 9.03 -2.04
CA TYR A 66 -3.08 8.61 -2.65
C TYR A 66 -3.61 9.54 -3.75
N PRO A 67 -3.70 10.87 -3.58
CA PRO A 67 -4.24 11.74 -4.63
C PRO A 67 -3.45 11.65 -5.94
N GLY A 68 -2.11 11.66 -5.84
CA GLY A 68 -1.25 11.53 -7.02
C GLY A 68 -1.39 10.16 -7.68
N MET A 69 -1.46 9.09 -6.88
CA MET A 69 -1.63 7.73 -7.40
C MET A 69 -3.02 7.49 -8.01
N MET A 70 -4.08 8.12 -7.48
CA MET A 70 -5.43 8.07 -8.04
C MET A 70 -5.48 8.71 -9.43
N LEU A 71 -4.82 9.84 -9.63
CA LEU A 71 -4.72 10.46 -10.96
C LEU A 71 -3.86 9.59 -11.90
N LEU A 72 -2.76 9.05 -11.37
CA LEU A 72 -1.84 8.22 -12.14
C LEU A 72 -2.49 6.93 -12.66
N SER A 73 -3.39 6.31 -11.89
CA SER A 73 -4.07 5.08 -12.28
C SER A 73 -4.99 5.23 -13.49
N LEU A 74 -5.37 6.47 -13.83
CA LEU A 74 -6.15 6.79 -15.02
C LEU A 74 -5.34 6.73 -16.32
N VAL A 75 -4.00 6.65 -16.24
CA VAL A 75 -3.11 6.59 -17.40
C VAL A 75 -2.23 5.33 -17.32
N PRO A 76 -2.73 4.16 -17.78
CA PRO A 76 -2.07 2.87 -17.57
C PRO A 76 -0.60 2.79 -18.03
N PRO A 77 -0.18 3.33 -19.19
CA PRO A 77 1.23 3.28 -19.59
C PRO A 77 2.15 3.98 -18.59
N LEU A 78 1.71 5.13 -18.06
CA LEU A 78 2.48 5.90 -17.08
C LEU A 78 2.46 5.22 -15.70
N TRP A 79 1.32 4.65 -15.31
CA TRP A 79 1.22 3.83 -14.10
C TRP A 79 2.26 2.69 -14.11
N PHE A 80 2.29 1.87 -15.16
CA PHE A 80 3.24 0.77 -15.25
C PHE A 80 4.69 1.24 -15.32
N ALA A 81 4.97 2.35 -16.02
CA ALA A 81 6.32 2.91 -16.09
C ALA A 81 6.88 3.32 -14.71
N ILE A 82 6.04 3.84 -13.81
CA ILE A 82 6.43 4.27 -12.46
C ILE A 82 6.39 3.10 -11.48
N MET A 83 5.28 2.36 -11.44
CA MET A 83 5.06 1.33 -10.42
C MET A 83 5.94 0.09 -10.63
N ASN A 84 6.32 -0.24 -11.87
CA ASN A 84 7.26 -1.34 -12.11
C ASN A 84 8.65 -1.02 -11.54
N ARG A 85 9.13 0.21 -11.75
CA ARG A 85 10.40 0.68 -11.17
C ARG A 85 10.34 0.68 -9.64
N ARG A 86 9.20 1.10 -9.08
CA ARG A 86 8.99 1.11 -7.63
C ARG A 86 8.98 -0.30 -7.05
N LEU A 87 8.29 -1.26 -7.68
CA LEU A 87 8.31 -2.66 -7.27
C LEU A 87 9.72 -3.26 -7.33
N GLN A 88 10.48 -2.98 -8.39
CA GLN A 88 11.86 -3.43 -8.50
C GLN A 88 12.76 -2.88 -7.39
N SER A 89 12.50 -1.67 -6.87
CA SER A 89 13.26 -1.10 -5.76
C SER A 89 12.95 -1.70 -4.37
N LEU A 90 11.90 -2.53 -4.27
CA LEU A 90 11.48 -3.16 -3.02
C LEU A 90 11.91 -4.64 -2.92
N ASN A 91 12.41 -5.22 -4.02
CA ASN A 91 12.98 -6.57 -4.10
C ASN A 91 14.50 -6.49 -4.03
#